data_AF-A0A931KT34-F1
#
_entry.id   AF-A0A931KT34-F1
#
_cell.length_a   1.000
_cell.length_b   1.000
_cell.length_c   1.000
_cell.angle_alpha   90.00
_cell.angle_beta   90.00
_cell.angle_gamma   90.00
#
_symmetry.space_group_name_H-M   'P 1'
#
loop_
_entity.id
_entity.type
_entity.pdbx_description
1 polymer ?
#
loop_
_entity_poly.entity_id
_entity_poly.type
_entity_poly.pdbx_seq_one_letter_code
_entity_poly.pdbx_strand_id
1 'polypeptide(L)'
;MSLKDYYTILGVPPHATRKEIKQAYRKLAMQFHPDKSEAGKNANATYQEIKEAYETLMDPGRKEAYLRERWYVQSLGHKFSRQQPVTAFSLLNDVIAINRFSTLLNPFRNQKDKLKSYLEKVLSDESIQLLVESRENEINEQIKQLLLDPLRHLDAGEATIFTEKIMRIPPDNNSYNDLVKKMIRQKRKKELQKQYEPLLIIFLTLFLCLCIYLLGKR
;
A
#
# COMPACT_ATOMS: atom_id res chain seq x y z
N MET A 1 8.04 -2.27 11.50
CA MET A 1 9.48 -2.20 11.15
C MET A 1 9.68 -1.07 10.17
N SER A 2 10.61 -0.17 10.47
CA SER A 2 11.02 0.93 9.56
C SER A 2 11.95 0.36 8.48
N LEU A 3 11.85 0.84 7.24
CA LEU A 3 12.80 0.47 6.19
C LEU A 3 14.18 1.02 6.55
N LYS A 4 15.20 0.15 6.55
CA LYS A 4 16.59 0.55 6.78
C LYS A 4 17.08 1.42 5.62
N ASP A 5 17.65 2.58 5.90
CA ASP A 5 18.22 3.42 4.87
C ASP A 5 19.69 3.05 4.61
N TYR A 6 19.90 2.11 3.68
CA TYR A 6 21.22 1.59 3.34
C TYR A 6 22.23 2.67 2.89
N TYR A 7 21.77 3.77 2.28
CA TYR A 7 22.65 4.90 1.95
C TYR A 7 23.16 5.62 3.21
N THR A 8 22.27 5.81 4.19
CA THR A 8 22.61 6.41 5.49
C THR A 8 23.50 5.47 6.32
N ILE A 9 23.25 4.16 6.30
CA ILE A 9 24.09 3.15 6.97
C ILE A 9 25.53 3.17 6.43
N LEU A 10 25.70 3.35 5.12
CA LEU A 10 27.02 3.48 4.50
C LEU A 10 27.58 4.91 4.56
N GLY A 11 26.80 5.89 5.03
CA GLY A 11 27.22 7.30 5.09
C GLY A 11 27.48 7.94 3.72
N VAL A 12 26.73 7.52 2.69
CA VAL A 12 26.88 8.01 1.30
C VAL A 12 25.58 8.64 0.80
N PRO A 13 25.65 9.59 -0.14
CA PRO A 13 24.44 10.20 -0.68
C PRO A 13 23.61 9.21 -1.53
N PRO A 14 22.29 9.44 -1.70
CA PRO A 14 21.40 8.62 -2.54
C PRO A 14 21.84 8.44 -4.00
N HIS A 15 22.58 9.43 -4.52
CA HIS A 15 23.12 9.46 -5.88
C HIS A 15 24.55 8.92 -5.95
N ALA A 16 25.06 8.31 -4.88
CA ALA A 16 26.41 7.77 -4.83
C ALA A 16 26.63 6.72 -5.93
N THR A 17 27.77 6.87 -6.59
CA THR A 17 28.28 5.93 -7.58
C THR A 17 28.70 4.62 -6.91
N ARG A 18 28.77 3.54 -7.70
CA ARG A 18 29.27 2.24 -7.21
C ARG A 18 30.68 2.34 -6.60
N LYS A 19 31.51 3.26 -7.10
CA LYS A 19 32.87 3.51 -6.59
C LYS A 19 32.84 4.08 -5.18
N GLU A 20 31.99 5.07 -4.94
CA GLU A 20 31.81 5.71 -3.63
C GLU A 20 31.22 4.73 -2.60
N ILE A 21 30.21 3.95 -3.00
CA ILE A 21 29.60 2.89 -2.16
C ILE A 21 30.68 1.87 -1.72
N LYS A 22 31.53 1.43 -2.65
CA LYS A 22 32.62 0.48 -2.36
C LYS A 22 33.69 1.08 -1.45
N GLN A 23 34.00 2.36 -1.61
CA GLN A 23 34.98 3.05 -0.77
C GLN A 23 34.46 3.22 0.66
N ALA A 24 33.19 3.62 0.82
CA ALA A 24 32.55 3.76 2.11
C ALA A 24 32.44 2.41 2.86
N TYR A 25 32.04 1.35 2.16
CA TYR A 25 32.02 0.00 2.72
C TYR A 25 33.39 -0.44 3.26
N ARG A 26 34.48 -0.24 2.51
CA ARG A 26 35.84 -0.62 2.96
C ARG A 26 36.24 0.09 4.24
N LYS A 27 35.97 1.40 4.33
CA LYS A 27 36.29 2.22 5.50
C LYS A 27 35.51 1.73 6.73
N LEU A 28 34.21 1.51 6.59
CA LEU A 28 33.33 1.06 7.67
C LEU A 28 33.63 -0.39 8.08
N ALA A 29 33.89 -1.29 7.13
CA ALA A 29 34.27 -2.68 7.41
C ALA A 29 35.58 -2.78 8.19
N MET A 30 36.57 -1.91 7.90
CA MET A 30 37.82 -1.83 8.68
C MET A 30 37.64 -1.22 10.06
N GLN A 31 36.60 -0.40 10.27
CA GLN A 31 36.33 0.25 11.55
C GLN A 31 35.52 -0.66 12.49
N PHE A 32 34.55 -1.39 11.95
CA PHE A 32 33.63 -2.25 12.70
C PHE A 32 33.95 -3.75 12.54
N HIS A 33 35.17 -4.11 12.15
CA HIS A 33 35.58 -5.51 12.05
C HIS A 33 35.46 -6.19 13.42
N PRO A 34 34.87 -7.40 13.53
CA PRO A 34 34.67 -8.08 14.81
C PRO A 34 35.98 -8.37 15.56
N ASP A 35 37.09 -8.47 14.83
CA ASP A 35 38.43 -8.70 15.42
C ASP A 35 39.09 -7.40 15.95
N LYS A 36 38.49 -6.22 15.76
CA LYS A 36 39.00 -4.98 16.35
C LYS A 36 38.41 -4.74 17.74
N SER A 37 39.29 -4.67 18.72
CA SER A 37 38.95 -4.45 20.14
C SER A 37 38.25 -3.12 20.44
N GLU A 38 38.36 -2.12 19.56
CA GLU A 38 37.77 -0.78 19.73
C GLU A 38 36.30 -0.68 19.31
N ALA A 39 35.73 -1.70 18.63
CA ALA A 39 34.41 -1.58 18.00
C ALA A 39 33.20 -1.76 18.98
N GLY A 40 33.46 -2.00 20.27
CA GLY A 40 32.44 -2.11 21.31
C GLY A 40 31.52 -3.33 21.19
N LYS A 41 30.60 -3.51 22.16
CA LYS A 41 29.74 -4.70 22.27
C LYS A 41 28.75 -4.91 21.11
N ASN A 42 28.51 -3.87 20.29
CA ASN A 42 27.56 -3.90 19.17
C ASN A 42 28.24 -4.02 17.78
N ALA A 43 29.57 -4.17 17.73
CA ALA A 43 30.35 -4.22 16.49
C ALA A 43 29.81 -5.22 15.45
N ASN A 44 29.43 -6.42 15.91
CA ASN A 44 28.95 -7.49 15.03
C ASN A 44 27.61 -7.13 14.36
N ALA A 45 26.66 -6.57 15.11
CA ALA A 45 25.38 -6.14 14.57
C ALA A 45 25.55 -5.00 13.55
N THR A 46 26.38 -4.00 13.88
CA THR A 46 26.68 -2.87 12.97
C THR A 46 27.41 -3.34 11.71
N TYR A 47 28.38 -4.25 11.84
CA TYR A 47 29.09 -4.83 10.70
C TYR A 47 28.14 -5.58 9.76
N GLN A 48 27.18 -6.34 10.33
CA GLN A 48 26.18 -7.05 9.56
C GLN A 48 25.27 -6.08 8.77
N GLU A 49 24.87 -4.96 9.37
CA GLU A 49 24.07 -3.93 8.68
C GLU A 49 24.84 -3.24 7.56
N ILE A 50 26.12 -2.92 7.78
CA ILE A 50 27.02 -2.35 6.76
C ILE A 50 27.17 -3.32 5.58
N LYS A 51 27.34 -4.61 5.87
CA LYS A 51 27.44 -5.67 4.86
C LYS A 51 26.13 -5.82 4.07
N GLU A 52 25.00 -5.88 4.75
CA GLU A 52 23.65 -5.95 4.15
C GLU A 52 23.40 -4.77 3.20
N ALA A 53 23.76 -3.55 3.63
CA ALA A 53 23.64 -2.34 2.83
C ALA A 53 24.50 -2.39 1.56
N TYR A 54 25.77 -2.82 1.70
CA TYR A 54 26.69 -2.94 0.57
C TYR A 54 26.20 -3.97 -0.46
N GLU A 55 25.84 -5.17 -0.01
CA GLU A 55 25.36 -6.24 -0.90
C GLU A 55 24.11 -5.81 -1.68
N THR A 56 23.17 -5.17 -0.98
CA THR A 56 21.91 -4.70 -1.60
C THR A 56 22.15 -3.60 -2.61
N LEU A 57 23.05 -2.64 -2.34
CA LEU A 57 23.32 -1.53 -3.26
C LEU A 57 24.25 -1.89 -4.43
N MET A 58 25.01 -2.98 -4.33
CA MET A 58 25.93 -3.43 -5.38
C MET A 58 25.28 -4.40 -6.36
N ASP A 59 24.32 -5.21 -5.91
CA ASP A 59 23.54 -6.08 -6.77
C ASP A 59 22.44 -5.28 -7.50
N PRO A 60 22.38 -5.30 -8.84
CA PRO A 60 21.39 -4.53 -9.59
C PRO A 60 19.94 -4.88 -9.22
N GLY A 61 19.64 -6.17 -9.06
CA GLY A 61 18.28 -6.64 -8.78
C GLY A 61 17.82 -6.28 -7.36
N ARG A 62 18.70 -6.48 -6.37
CA ARG A 62 18.44 -6.09 -4.97
C ARG A 62 18.39 -4.57 -4.83
N LYS A 63 19.24 -3.83 -5.55
CA LYS A 63 19.22 -2.36 -5.56
C LYS A 63 17.91 -1.85 -6.13
N GLU A 64 17.44 -2.40 -7.24
CA GLU A 64 16.15 -2.01 -7.81
C GLU A 64 14.99 -2.31 -6.86
N ALA A 65 14.96 -3.49 -6.25
CA ALA A 65 13.93 -3.84 -5.25
C ALA A 65 13.97 -2.88 -4.05
N TYR A 66 15.15 -2.61 -3.53
CA TYR A 66 15.36 -1.64 -2.46
C TYR A 66 14.97 -0.22 -2.88
N LEU A 67 15.31 0.23 -4.09
CA LEU A 67 14.95 1.55 -4.59
C LEU A 67 13.44 1.68 -4.77
N ARG A 68 12.75 0.62 -5.24
CA ARG A 68 11.28 0.58 -5.27
C ARG A 68 10.71 0.69 -3.86
N GLU A 69 11.24 -0.05 -2.90
CA GLU A 69 10.77 -0.02 -1.50
C GLU A 69 11.10 1.31 -0.79
N ARG A 70 12.27 1.90 -1.08
CA ARG A 70 12.71 3.19 -0.57
C ARG A 70 11.89 4.33 -1.15
N TRP A 71 11.65 4.32 -2.47
CA TRP A 71 10.73 5.23 -3.13
C TRP A 71 9.32 5.08 -2.57
N TYR A 72 8.88 3.84 -2.32
CA TYR A 72 7.60 3.53 -1.69
C TYR A 72 7.50 4.11 -0.28
N VAL A 73 8.47 3.87 0.61
CA VAL A 73 8.48 4.43 1.98
C VAL A 73 8.60 5.96 1.98
N GLN A 74 9.40 6.54 1.07
CA GLN A 74 9.56 7.98 0.96
C GLN A 74 8.30 8.68 0.40
N SER A 75 7.62 8.03 -0.56
CA SER A 75 6.34 8.50 -1.10
C SER A 75 5.20 8.39 -0.08
N LEU A 76 5.26 7.42 0.83
CA LEU A 76 4.22 7.17 1.85
C LEU A 76 4.45 7.91 3.17
N GLY A 77 5.70 8.28 3.50
CA GLY A 77 6.06 8.88 4.79
C GLY A 77 6.34 10.38 4.75
N HIS A 78 6.90 10.91 3.66
CA HIS A 78 7.33 12.32 3.64
C HIS A 78 6.35 13.27 2.95
N LYS A 79 5.48 12.78 2.04
CA LYS A 79 4.53 13.62 1.30
C LYS A 79 3.17 13.80 1.95
N PHE A 80 2.75 12.91 2.85
CA PHE A 80 1.50 13.07 3.59
C PHE A 80 1.65 13.94 4.85
N SER A 81 2.86 14.30 5.31
CA SER A 81 2.99 15.41 6.27
C SER A 81 2.65 16.71 5.53
N ARG A 82 1.39 17.16 5.62
CA ARG A 82 0.89 18.38 4.97
C ARG A 82 1.63 19.59 5.54
N GLN A 83 2.74 19.96 4.88
CA GLN A 83 3.42 21.24 5.09
C GLN A 83 2.93 22.30 4.08
N GLN A 84 2.19 21.89 3.04
CA GLN A 84 1.64 22.76 2.00
C GLN A 84 0.12 22.93 2.17
N PRO A 85 -0.45 24.08 1.77
CA PRO A 85 -1.90 24.29 1.80
C PRO A 85 -2.60 23.25 0.94
N VAL A 86 -3.72 22.72 1.43
CA VAL A 86 -4.56 21.79 0.66
C VAL A 86 -5.07 22.57 -0.55
N THR A 87 -4.90 21.99 -1.75
CA THR A 87 -5.41 22.48 -3.03
C THR A 87 -5.94 21.30 -3.85
N ALA A 88 -6.86 21.54 -4.79
CA ALA A 88 -7.42 20.48 -5.62
C ALA A 88 -6.35 19.70 -6.41
N PHE A 89 -5.36 20.42 -6.96
CA PHE A 89 -4.19 19.80 -7.60
C PHE A 89 -3.32 18.97 -6.65
N SER A 90 -3.06 19.43 -5.43
CA SER A 90 -2.33 18.64 -4.43
C SER A 90 -3.07 17.36 -4.06
N LEU A 91 -4.40 17.44 -3.92
CA LEU A 91 -5.26 16.28 -3.63
C LEU A 91 -5.26 15.28 -4.80
N LEU A 92 -5.27 15.76 -6.05
CA LEU A 92 -5.13 14.90 -7.22
C LEU A 92 -3.82 14.11 -7.18
N ASN A 93 -2.70 14.75 -6.83
CA ASN A 93 -1.41 14.07 -6.70
C ASN A 93 -1.42 13.02 -5.57
N ASP A 94 -2.04 13.34 -4.44
CA ASP A 94 -2.23 12.39 -3.33
C ASP A 94 -3.07 11.18 -3.78
N VAL A 95 -4.14 11.42 -4.53
CA VAL A 95 -5.02 10.37 -5.09
C VAL A 95 -4.28 9.49 -6.09
N ILE A 96 -3.47 10.08 -6.97
CA ILE A 96 -2.62 9.32 -7.91
C ILE A 96 -1.66 8.40 -7.15
N ALA A 97 -1.05 8.91 -6.06
CA ALA A 97 -0.18 8.11 -5.22
C ALA A 97 -0.94 6.94 -4.56
N ILE A 98 -2.16 7.18 -4.07
CA ILE A 98 -3.03 6.14 -3.50
C ILE A 98 -3.43 5.10 -4.55
N ASN A 99 -3.78 5.51 -5.78
CA ASN A 99 -4.16 4.57 -6.84
C ASN A 99 -2.96 3.67 -7.22
N ARG A 100 -1.76 4.25 -7.36
CA ARG A 100 -0.53 3.45 -7.56
C ARG A 100 -0.31 2.48 -6.40
N PHE A 101 -0.49 2.94 -5.17
CA PHE A 101 -0.43 2.10 -3.98
C PHE A 101 -1.44 0.94 -4.05
N SER A 102 -2.68 1.20 -4.49
CA SER A 102 -3.70 0.16 -4.59
C SER A 102 -3.37 -0.93 -5.61
N THR A 103 -2.76 -0.57 -6.74
CA THR A 103 -2.33 -1.58 -7.75
C THR A 103 -1.27 -2.54 -7.23
N LEU A 104 -0.51 -2.14 -6.21
CA LEU A 104 0.57 -2.93 -5.60
C LEU A 104 0.09 -3.72 -4.38
N LEU A 105 -1.17 -3.58 -3.98
CA LEU A 105 -1.72 -4.31 -2.84
C LEU A 105 -1.80 -5.79 -3.13
N ASN A 106 -0.91 -6.56 -2.48
CA ASN A 106 -1.10 -7.99 -2.36
C ASN A 106 -2.26 -8.26 -1.37
N PRO A 107 -3.04 -9.35 -1.54
CA PRO A 107 -4.23 -9.65 -0.73
C PRO A 107 -3.98 -9.89 0.77
N PHE A 108 -2.75 -9.73 1.27
CA PHE A 108 -2.40 -9.95 2.66
C PHE A 108 -2.78 -8.76 3.55
N ARG A 109 -3.53 -9.08 4.62
CA ARG A 109 -4.35 -8.24 5.51
C ARG A 109 -3.73 -6.91 5.99
N ASN A 110 -2.42 -6.81 6.16
CA ASN A 110 -1.76 -5.66 6.82
C ASN A 110 -1.63 -4.41 5.94
N GLN A 111 -2.02 -4.48 4.67
CA GLN A 111 -1.94 -3.33 3.75
C GLN A 111 -3.30 -2.61 3.56
N LYS A 112 -4.42 -3.24 3.99
CA LYS A 112 -5.76 -2.64 3.94
C LYS A 112 -5.93 -1.47 4.91
N ASP A 113 -5.45 -1.62 6.14
CA ASP A 113 -5.56 -0.58 7.17
C ASP A 113 -4.81 0.69 6.77
N LYS A 114 -3.66 0.52 6.08
CA LYS A 114 -2.89 1.65 5.53
C LYS A 114 -3.65 2.33 4.40
N LEU A 115 -4.20 1.57 3.46
CA LEU A 115 -5.04 2.12 2.39
C LEU A 115 -6.17 2.99 2.97
N LYS A 116 -6.85 2.45 3.99
CA LYS A 116 -7.92 3.13 4.70
C LYS A 116 -7.46 4.45 5.30
N SER A 117 -6.34 4.45 6.01
CA SER A 117 -5.78 5.68 6.60
C SER A 117 -5.45 6.75 5.55
N TYR A 118 -4.97 6.37 4.36
CA TYR A 118 -4.70 7.32 3.28
C TYR A 118 -5.99 7.87 2.67
N LEU A 119 -6.99 7.00 2.46
CA LEU A 119 -8.30 7.42 1.98
C LEU A 119 -8.98 8.35 2.97
N GLU A 120 -8.91 8.09 4.28
CA GLU A 120 -9.45 8.98 5.33
C GLU A 120 -8.81 10.37 5.30
N LYS A 121 -7.51 10.43 5.00
CA LYS A 121 -6.76 11.69 4.91
C LYS A 121 -7.10 12.52 3.68
N VAL A 122 -7.22 11.86 2.52
CA VAL A 122 -7.59 12.53 1.26
C VAL A 122 -9.06 12.89 1.22
N LEU A 123 -9.92 12.06 1.82
CA LEU A 123 -11.36 12.29 1.97
C LEU A 123 -11.68 12.84 3.37
N SER A 124 -10.81 13.71 3.89
CA SER A 124 -11.11 14.51 5.08
C SER A 124 -12.19 15.54 4.74
N ASP A 125 -12.97 15.95 5.73
CA ASP A 125 -14.06 16.91 5.51
C ASP A 125 -13.53 18.25 4.95
N GLU A 126 -12.36 18.69 5.42
CA GLU A 126 -11.62 19.85 4.87
C GLU A 126 -11.28 19.69 3.38
N SER A 127 -10.79 18.51 2.98
CA SER A 127 -10.44 18.25 1.59
C SER A 127 -11.69 18.23 0.70
N ILE A 128 -12.79 17.65 1.18
CA ILE A 128 -14.06 17.61 0.45
C ILE A 128 -14.63 19.02 0.31
N GLN A 129 -14.66 19.80 1.38
CA GLN A 129 -15.13 21.18 1.35
C GLN A 129 -14.33 22.02 0.34
N LEU A 130 -13.01 21.87 0.34
CA LEU A 130 -12.16 22.54 -0.65
C LEU A 130 -12.53 22.14 -2.08
N LEU A 131 -12.72 20.84 -2.35
CA LEU A 131 -13.08 20.37 -3.70
C LEU A 131 -14.46 20.88 -4.12
N VAL A 132 -15.40 21.03 -3.17
CA VAL A 132 -16.73 21.61 -3.40
C VAL A 132 -16.65 23.11 -3.70
N GLU A 133 -15.79 23.85 -2.99
CA GLU A 133 -15.58 25.28 -3.20
C GLU A 133 -14.75 25.57 -4.46
N SER A 134 -13.86 24.65 -4.83
CA SER A 134 -13.05 24.76 -6.04
C SER A 134 -13.93 24.63 -7.29
N ARG A 135 -13.77 25.54 -8.25
CA ARG A 135 -14.46 25.48 -9.55
C ARG A 135 -13.79 24.50 -10.54
N GLU A 136 -12.91 23.64 -10.06
CA GLU A 136 -12.04 22.76 -10.85
C GLU A 136 -12.72 21.41 -11.13
N ASN A 137 -13.88 21.44 -11.81
CA ASN A 137 -14.71 20.25 -12.05
C ASN A 137 -13.97 19.11 -12.78
N GLU A 138 -13.02 19.42 -13.66
CA GLU A 138 -12.25 18.41 -14.38
C GLU A 138 -11.30 17.64 -13.46
N ILE A 139 -10.64 18.34 -12.53
CA ILE A 139 -9.76 17.73 -11.52
C ILE A 139 -10.59 16.88 -10.55
N ASN A 140 -11.75 17.37 -10.14
CA ASN A 140 -12.64 16.62 -9.26
C ASN A 140 -13.14 15.33 -9.92
N GLU A 141 -13.50 15.34 -11.20
CA GLU A 141 -13.87 14.13 -11.93
C GLU A 141 -12.69 13.14 -12.02
N GLN A 142 -11.47 13.62 -12.27
CA GLN A 142 -10.27 12.77 -12.26
C GLN A 142 -10.04 12.13 -10.88
N ILE A 143 -10.17 12.91 -9.81
CA ILE A 143 -10.07 12.42 -8.43
C ILE A 143 -11.09 11.30 -8.20
N LYS A 144 -12.36 11.53 -8.56
CA LYS A 144 -13.43 10.52 -8.42
C LYS A 144 -13.07 9.22 -9.14
N GLN A 145 -12.68 9.30 -10.42
CA GLN A 145 -12.37 8.13 -11.23
C GLN A 145 -11.19 7.33 -10.64
N LEU A 146 -10.12 8.01 -10.24
CA LEU A 146 -8.93 7.38 -9.68
C LEU A 146 -9.19 6.74 -8.31
N LEU A 147 -10.14 7.26 -7.53
CA LEU A 147 -10.49 6.69 -6.23
C LEU A 147 -11.26 5.37 -6.33
N LEU A 148 -11.83 5.01 -7.49
CA LEU A 148 -12.57 3.76 -7.64
C LEU A 148 -11.71 2.51 -7.45
N ASP A 149 -10.48 2.51 -7.97
CA ASP A 149 -9.61 1.34 -7.89
C ASP A 149 -9.19 1.01 -6.45
N PRO A 150 -8.71 1.97 -5.63
CA PRO A 150 -8.51 1.79 -4.19
C PRO A 150 -9.67 1.12 -3.48
N LEU A 151 -10.89 1.58 -3.73
CA LEU A 151 -12.10 1.07 -3.07
C LEU A 151 -12.39 -0.40 -3.37
N ARG A 152 -11.87 -0.94 -4.49
CA ARG A 152 -12.01 -2.36 -4.83
C ARG A 152 -11.28 -3.26 -3.83
N HIS A 153 -10.24 -2.76 -3.17
CA HIS A 153 -9.43 -3.54 -2.22
C HIS A 153 -9.98 -3.56 -0.77
N LEU A 154 -10.94 -2.69 -0.43
CA LEU A 154 -11.59 -2.66 0.88
C LEU A 154 -12.63 -3.77 1.06
N ASP A 155 -13.40 -3.80 2.14
CA ASP A 155 -14.61 -4.64 2.23
C ASP A 155 -15.86 -3.84 1.82
N ALA A 156 -17.00 -4.48 1.52
CA ALA A 156 -18.17 -3.78 0.98
C ALA A 156 -18.71 -2.71 1.92
N GLY A 157 -18.69 -2.95 3.23
CA GLY A 157 -19.10 -1.97 4.24
C GLY A 157 -18.20 -0.74 4.23
N GLU A 158 -16.88 -0.95 4.25
CA GLU A 158 -15.89 0.14 4.24
C GLU A 158 -15.93 0.95 2.95
N ALA A 159 -16.02 0.26 1.80
CA ALA A 159 -16.16 0.93 0.52
C ALA A 159 -17.40 1.82 0.46
N THR A 160 -18.51 1.41 1.09
CA THR A 160 -19.75 2.22 1.15
C THR A 160 -19.49 3.56 1.83
N ILE A 161 -18.80 3.57 2.98
CA ILE A 161 -18.47 4.79 3.73
C ILE A 161 -17.67 5.79 2.88
N PHE A 162 -16.62 5.32 2.20
CA PHE A 162 -15.82 6.20 1.36
C PHE A 162 -16.58 6.66 0.11
N THR A 163 -17.44 5.81 -0.46
CA THR A 163 -18.25 6.23 -1.63
C THR A 163 -19.25 7.33 -1.27
N GLU A 164 -19.83 7.31 -0.08
CA GLU A 164 -20.71 8.39 0.40
C GLU A 164 -19.96 9.72 0.51
N LYS A 165 -18.70 9.69 0.95
CA LYS A 165 -17.83 10.88 0.97
C LYS A 165 -17.52 11.39 -0.44
N ILE A 166 -17.18 10.48 -1.36
CA ILE A 166 -16.84 10.85 -2.74
C ILE A 166 -18.05 11.41 -3.51
N MET A 167 -19.26 10.95 -3.21
CA MET A 167 -20.49 11.48 -3.79
C MET A 167 -20.74 12.96 -3.46
N ARG A 168 -20.15 13.48 -2.37
CA ARG A 168 -20.26 14.90 -2.02
C ARG A 168 -19.39 15.81 -2.89
N ILE A 169 -18.40 15.26 -3.59
CA ILE A 169 -17.49 16.01 -4.45
C ILE A 169 -18.25 16.33 -5.76
N PRO A 170 -18.28 17.57 -6.27
CA PRO A 170 -18.89 17.90 -7.56
C PRO A 170 -17.96 17.53 -8.73
N PRO A 171 -18.46 17.36 -9.97
CA PRO A 171 -19.86 17.44 -10.37
C PRO A 171 -20.61 16.12 -10.08
N ASP A 172 -21.92 16.21 -9.95
CA ASP A 172 -22.76 15.02 -9.79
C ASP A 172 -22.90 14.31 -11.13
N ASN A 173 -22.15 13.21 -11.28
CA ASN A 173 -22.09 12.44 -12.52
C ASN A 173 -22.87 11.12 -12.36
N ASN A 174 -24.00 11.02 -13.05
CA ASN A 174 -24.84 9.82 -13.04
C ASN A 174 -24.06 8.55 -13.47
N SER A 175 -23.15 8.68 -14.44
CA SER A 175 -22.32 7.56 -14.90
C SER A 175 -21.40 7.04 -13.79
N TYR A 176 -20.78 7.95 -13.02
CA TYR A 176 -19.95 7.58 -11.87
C TYR A 176 -20.76 6.86 -10.79
N ASN A 177 -21.93 7.42 -10.45
CA ASN A 177 -22.83 6.87 -9.45
C ASN A 177 -23.29 5.44 -9.81
N ASP A 178 -23.55 5.18 -11.09
CA ASP A 178 -23.92 3.85 -11.56
C ASP A 178 -22.77 2.84 -11.49
N LEU A 179 -21.54 3.28 -11.84
CA LEU A 179 -20.34 2.46 -11.68
C LEU A 179 -20.10 2.06 -10.22
N VAL A 180 -20.25 3.02 -9.29
CA VAL A 180 -20.12 2.77 -7.85
C VAL A 180 -21.18 1.78 -7.37
N LYS A 181 -22.46 1.98 -7.72
CA LYS A 181 -23.55 1.06 -7.35
C LYS A 181 -23.28 -0.35 -7.86
N LYS A 182 -22.84 -0.50 -9.11
CA LYS A 182 -22.49 -1.79 -9.71
C LYS A 182 -21.34 -2.46 -8.96
N MET A 183 -20.28 -1.71 -8.64
CA MET A 183 -19.11 -2.20 -7.90
C MET A 183 -19.50 -2.72 -6.51
N ILE A 184 -20.25 -1.95 -5.73
CA ILE A 184 -20.67 -2.34 -4.37
C ILE A 184 -21.56 -3.60 -4.43
N ARG A 185 -22.51 -3.66 -5.37
CA ARG A 185 -23.38 -4.84 -5.57
C ARG A 185 -22.57 -6.10 -5.88
N GLN A 186 -21.62 -6.02 -6.81
CA GLN A 186 -20.75 -7.15 -7.15
C GLN A 186 -19.93 -7.62 -5.95
N LYS A 187 -19.47 -6.69 -5.12
CA LYS A 187 -18.66 -6.98 -3.93
C LYS A 187 -19.44 -7.68 -2.84
N ARG A 188 -20.62 -7.16 -2.49
CA ARG A 188 -21.54 -7.81 -1.53
C ARG A 188 -21.91 -9.23 -1.98
N LYS A 189 -22.18 -9.43 -3.27
CA LYS A 189 -22.45 -10.77 -3.82
C LYS A 189 -21.26 -11.72 -3.63
N LYS A 190 -20.03 -11.27 -3.91
CA LYS A 190 -18.81 -12.08 -3.71
C LYS A 190 -18.56 -12.41 -2.24
N GLU A 191 -18.79 -11.47 -1.33
CA GLU A 191 -18.64 -11.69 0.12
C GLU A 191 -19.66 -12.72 0.63
N LEU A 192 -20.93 -12.57 0.25
CA LEU A 192 -21.97 -13.56 0.57
C LEU A 192 -21.60 -14.94 -0.01
N GLN A 193 -21.14 -14.99 -1.26
CA GLN A 193 -20.73 -16.25 -1.88
C GLN A 193 -19.61 -16.93 -1.07
N LYS A 194 -18.56 -16.19 -0.70
CA LYS A 194 -17.46 -16.73 0.14
C LYS A 194 -17.94 -17.20 1.51
N GLN A 195 -18.95 -16.54 2.09
CA GLN A 195 -19.50 -16.91 3.39
C GLN A 195 -20.28 -18.24 3.33
N TYR A 196 -21.05 -18.49 2.27
CA TYR A 196 -21.91 -19.67 2.13
C TYR A 196 -21.25 -20.85 1.40
N GLU A 197 -20.20 -20.62 0.59
CA GLU A 197 -19.46 -21.66 -0.15
C GLU A 197 -18.99 -22.84 0.74
N PRO A 198 -18.33 -22.64 1.90
CA PRO A 198 -17.92 -23.76 2.75
C PRO A 198 -19.11 -24.53 3.35
N LEU A 199 -20.20 -23.83 3.69
CA LEU A 199 -21.41 -24.47 4.22
C LEU A 199 -22.08 -25.36 3.17
N LEU A 200 -22.10 -24.91 1.92
CA LEU A 200 -22.64 -25.66 0.79
C LEU A 200 -21.82 -26.92 0.50
N ILE A 201 -20.49 -26.82 0.58
CA ILE A 201 -19.58 -27.97 0.46
C ILE A 201 -19.86 -28.99 1.57
N ILE A 202 -19.96 -28.55 2.83
CA ILE A 202 -20.28 -29.43 3.97
C ILE A 202 -21.66 -30.10 3.77
N PHE A 203 -22.65 -29.34 3.30
CA PHE A 203 -23.97 -29.90 3.03
C PHE A 203 -23.92 -30.96 1.92
N LEU A 204 -23.21 -30.70 0.82
CA LEU A 204 -23.04 -31.65 -0.28
C LEU A 204 -22.28 -32.91 0.15
N THR A 205 -21.25 -32.79 0.98
CA THR A 205 -20.51 -33.97 1.48
C THR A 205 -21.38 -34.81 2.42
N LEU A 206 -22.12 -34.19 3.34
CA LEU A 206 -23.07 -34.89 4.21
C LEU A 206 -24.17 -35.59 3.41
N PHE A 207 -24.70 -34.92 2.38
CA PHE A 207 -25.70 -35.50 1.49
C PHE A 207 -25.15 -36.71 0.74
N LEU A 208 -23.93 -36.62 0.19
CA LEU A 208 -23.29 -37.73 -0.50
C LEU A 208 -23.02 -38.93 0.43
N CYS A 209 -22.55 -38.66 1.66
CA CYS A 209 -22.40 -39.69 2.70
C CYS A 209 -23.73 -40.37 3.04
N LEU A 210 -24.81 -39.61 3.16
CA LEU A 210 -26.17 -40.13 3.40
C LEU A 210 -26.63 -41.03 2.25
N CYS A 211 -26.43 -40.61 1.00
CA CYS A 211 -26.77 -41.40 -0.18
C CYS A 211 -26.03 -42.73 -0.22
N ILE A 212 -24.71 -42.73 0.05
CA ILE A 212 -23.90 -43.96 0.12
C ILE A 212 -24.42 -44.89 1.22
N TYR A 213 -24.71 -44.36 2.42
CA TYR A 213 -25.24 -45.14 3.53
C TYR A 213 -26.60 -45.79 3.19
N LEU A 214 -27.51 -45.05 2.54
CA LEU A 214 -28.81 -45.56 2.14
C LEU A 214 -28.72 -46.62 1.03
N LEU A 215 -27.78 -46.47 0.10
CA LEU A 215 -27.55 -47.43 -0.98
C LEU A 215 -26.84 -48.71 -0.49
N GLY A 216 -25.93 -48.61 0.47
CA GLY A 216 -25.22 -49.77 1.05
C GLY A 216 -26.00 -50.57 2.09
N LYS A 217 -27.20 -50.10 2.48
CA LYS A 217 -28.10 -50.80 3.42
C LYS A 217 -29.08 -51.76 2.72
N ARG A 218 -29.07 -51.82 1.38
CA ARG A 218 -29.78 -52.85 0.58
C ARG A 218 -28.86 -54.03 0.31
#